data_AF-A0A329W855-F1
#
_entry.id   AF-A0A329W855-F1
#
_cell.length_a   1.000
_cell.length_b   1.000
_cell.length_c   1.000
_cell.angle_alpha   90.00
_cell.angle_beta   90.00
_cell.angle_gamma   90.00
#
_symmetry.space_group_name_H-M   'P 1'
#
loop_
_entity.id
_entity.type
_entity.pdbx_description
1 polymer ?
#
loop_
_entity_poly.entity_id
_entity_poly.type
_entity_poly.pdbx_seq_one_letter_code
_entity_poly.pdbx_strand_id
1 'polypeptide(L)'
;MKPENECPFDPKQYECHSVIAPVGSFSWALIQLKLRKRVVRSVWSDKNMYLVIIPRVNDLTVEEGSAYAVDGVAVGTKYDYLTHIDLCNEHGNFVPWQPTQEDMMACDWELNIDISVPYEYMLVFDATPYEISKKESYKEWGDHSNKNLVTIENNISNGNETVSGFYWKESEDLIFGHTLDINLTELSIYKDHLTSVTNKKLTITVDGVKYHLGHRIKESVYYSPQYKSSEAEKIGDLLKQIDKTFRFYCNWHD
;
A
#
# COMPACT_ATOMS: atom_id res chain seq x y z
N MET A 1 1.77 -20.56 27.29
CA MET A 1 1.92 -19.08 27.37
C MET A 1 0.77 -18.57 28.19
N LYS A 2 1.00 -17.65 29.14
CA LYS A 2 -0.10 -16.99 29.80
C LYS A 2 -0.60 -15.84 28.89
N PRO A 3 -1.92 -15.66 28.69
CA PRO A 3 -2.47 -14.70 27.74
C PRO A 3 -2.07 -13.24 28.02
N GLU A 4 -1.65 -12.91 29.25
CA GLU A 4 -1.15 -11.58 29.62
C GLU A 4 0.16 -11.16 28.94
N ASN A 5 0.83 -12.06 28.23
CA ASN A 5 2.08 -11.75 27.53
C ASN A 5 1.90 -11.42 26.03
N GLU A 6 0.67 -11.42 25.52
CA GLU A 6 0.39 -10.91 24.17
C GLU A 6 0.53 -9.38 24.16
N CYS A 7 1.40 -8.84 23.31
CA CYS A 7 1.47 -7.39 23.12
C CYS A 7 0.14 -6.89 22.53
N PRO A 8 -0.52 -5.89 23.13
CA PRO A 8 -1.68 -5.25 22.52
C PRO A 8 -1.32 -4.76 21.12
N PHE A 9 -2.10 -5.15 20.12
CA PHE A 9 -1.90 -4.64 18.77
C PHE A 9 -2.57 -3.27 18.64
N ASP A 10 -1.77 -2.21 18.66
CA ASP A 10 -2.17 -0.87 18.28
C ASP A 10 -1.49 -0.51 16.94
N PRO A 11 -2.23 -0.43 15.82
CA PRO A 11 -1.69 -0.05 14.52
C PRO A 11 -0.85 1.23 14.57
N LYS A 12 -1.22 2.20 15.43
CA LYS A 12 -0.54 3.49 15.56
C LYS A 12 0.89 3.37 16.06
N GLN A 13 1.22 2.30 16.80
CA GLN A 13 2.60 2.03 17.22
C GLN A 13 3.53 1.68 16.06
N TYR A 14 2.97 1.31 14.92
CA TYR A 14 3.68 1.00 13.68
C TYR A 14 3.62 2.16 12.66
N GLU A 15 2.85 3.21 12.95
CA GLU A 15 2.79 4.46 12.19
C GLU A 15 3.95 5.38 12.61
N CYS A 16 5.18 5.02 12.21
CA CYS A 16 6.41 5.82 12.20
C CYS A 16 6.82 6.53 13.51
N HIS A 17 7.91 6.07 14.14
CA HIS A 17 9.04 6.86 14.68
C HIS A 17 10.19 5.88 15.02
N SER A 18 11.16 5.74 14.12
CA SER A 18 12.47 5.07 14.25
C SER A 18 12.53 3.52 14.33
N VAL A 19 13.42 2.97 13.48
CA VAL A 19 13.66 1.56 13.11
C VAL A 19 12.55 0.92 12.26
N ILE A 20 12.55 1.24 10.97
CA ILE A 20 11.74 0.55 9.95
C ILE A 20 12.50 -0.72 9.58
N ALA A 21 11.90 -1.89 9.79
CA ALA A 21 12.48 -3.15 9.34
C ALA A 21 12.70 -3.11 7.82
N PRO A 22 13.85 -3.58 7.29
CA PRO A 22 14.12 -3.55 5.86
C PRO A 22 13.01 -4.23 5.07
N VAL A 23 12.49 -3.57 4.02
CA VAL A 23 11.52 -4.19 3.12
C VAL A 23 12.09 -5.49 2.56
N GLY A 24 11.26 -6.52 2.42
CA GLY A 24 11.72 -7.86 2.06
C GLY A 24 12.13 -8.73 3.25
N SER A 25 12.47 -8.15 4.41
CA SER A 25 12.86 -8.95 5.58
C SER A 25 11.66 -9.58 6.30
N PHE A 26 11.91 -10.66 7.04
CA PHE A 26 10.89 -11.28 7.89
C PHE A 26 10.33 -10.31 8.96
N SER A 27 11.17 -9.43 9.51
CA SER A 27 10.72 -8.41 10.47
C SER A 27 9.72 -7.44 9.84
N TRP A 28 9.96 -7.05 8.58
CA TRP A 28 9.01 -6.25 7.82
C TRP A 28 7.73 -7.03 7.51
N ALA A 29 7.84 -8.30 7.11
CA ALA A 29 6.69 -9.15 6.85
C ALA A 29 5.78 -9.30 8.09
N LEU A 30 6.37 -9.47 9.27
CA LEU A 30 5.65 -9.55 10.53
C LEU A 30 4.90 -8.24 10.86
N ILE A 31 5.48 -7.09 10.55
CA ILE A 31 4.80 -5.80 10.68
C ILE A 31 3.59 -5.74 9.74
N GLN A 32 3.76 -6.14 8.46
CA GLN A 32 2.65 -6.17 7.51
C GLN A 32 1.52 -7.12 7.95
N LEU A 33 1.87 -8.30 8.47
CA LEU A 33 0.92 -9.25 9.03
C LEU A 33 0.13 -8.61 10.18
N LYS A 34 0.82 -7.99 11.14
CA LYS A 34 0.16 -7.28 12.25
C LYS A 34 -0.81 -6.21 11.74
N LEU A 35 -0.43 -5.47 10.70
CA LEU A 35 -1.27 -4.51 9.96
C LEU A 35 -2.40 -5.16 9.13
N ARG A 36 -2.68 -6.46 9.33
CA ARG A 36 -3.73 -7.24 8.65
C ARG A 36 -3.54 -7.38 7.14
N LYS A 37 -2.31 -7.24 6.64
CA LYS A 37 -1.98 -7.49 5.25
C LYS A 37 -1.55 -8.95 5.07
N ARG A 38 -1.78 -9.48 3.86
CA ARG A 38 -1.24 -10.78 3.44
C ARG A 38 0.21 -10.61 2.98
N VAL A 39 1.07 -11.55 3.35
CA VAL A 39 2.46 -11.59 2.91
C VAL A 39 2.81 -12.93 2.29
N VAL A 40 3.77 -12.95 1.38
CA VAL A 40 4.20 -14.14 0.65
C VAL A 40 5.71 -14.09 0.48
N ARG A 41 6.36 -15.25 0.36
CA ARG A 41 7.75 -15.31 -0.11
C ARG A 41 7.78 -15.37 -1.62
N SER A 42 8.76 -14.73 -2.25
CA SER A 42 8.92 -14.74 -3.71
C SER A 42 8.89 -16.15 -4.32
N VAL A 43 9.46 -17.14 -3.61
CA VAL A 43 9.51 -18.57 -4.01
C VAL A 43 8.16 -19.31 -3.86
N TRP A 44 7.14 -18.64 -3.35
CA TRP A 44 5.78 -19.16 -3.18
C TRP A 44 4.76 -18.49 -4.11
N SER A 45 5.13 -17.41 -4.79
CA SER A 45 4.21 -16.55 -5.52
C SER A 45 3.46 -17.24 -6.66
N ASP A 46 4.05 -18.27 -7.28
CA ASP A 46 3.43 -19.09 -8.34
C ASP A 46 2.48 -20.18 -7.80
N LYS A 47 2.49 -20.41 -6.48
CA LYS A 47 1.71 -21.45 -5.80
C LYS A 47 0.46 -20.92 -5.10
N ASN A 48 0.16 -19.63 -5.23
CA ASN A 48 -0.94 -18.96 -4.50
C ASN A 48 -0.88 -19.16 -2.98
N MET A 49 0.31 -19.41 -2.42
CA MET A 49 0.51 -19.57 -0.99
C MET A 49 0.78 -18.20 -0.35
N TYR A 50 0.28 -17.97 0.85
CA TYR A 50 0.50 -16.72 1.57
C TYR A 50 0.22 -16.88 3.06
N LEU A 51 0.74 -15.96 3.87
CA LEU A 51 0.49 -15.87 5.30
C LEU A 51 -0.57 -14.83 5.63
N VAL A 52 -1.35 -15.11 6.67
CA VAL A 52 -2.32 -14.20 7.30
C VAL A 52 -2.18 -14.23 8.82
N ILE A 53 -2.51 -13.12 9.48
CA ILE A 53 -2.63 -13.11 10.94
C ILE A 53 -4.09 -13.36 11.35
N ILE A 54 -4.30 -14.33 12.22
CA ILE A 54 -5.60 -14.63 12.82
C ILE A 54 -5.73 -13.83 14.11
N PRO A 55 -6.72 -12.93 14.23
CA PRO A 55 -6.95 -12.20 15.47
C PRO A 55 -7.31 -13.16 16.60
N ARG A 56 -6.96 -12.78 17.82
CA ARG A 56 -7.59 -13.38 18.99
C ARG A 56 -9.11 -13.21 18.94
N VAL A 57 -9.82 -14.29 19.22
CA VAL A 57 -11.28 -14.31 19.39
C VAL A 57 -11.57 -14.79 20.80
N ASN A 58 -12.25 -13.97 21.58
CA ASN A 58 -12.56 -14.27 22.98
C ASN A 58 -13.95 -14.91 23.11
N ASP A 59 -14.17 -15.57 24.25
CA ASP A 59 -15.48 -16.05 24.69
C ASP A 59 -16.18 -17.05 23.76
N LEU A 60 -15.38 -17.74 22.92
CA LEU A 60 -15.87 -18.83 22.09
C LEU A 60 -16.38 -19.97 22.98
N THR A 61 -17.28 -20.75 22.41
CA THR A 61 -17.93 -21.86 23.10
C THR A 61 -17.74 -23.10 22.25
N VAL A 62 -17.34 -24.21 22.86
CA VAL A 62 -17.30 -25.50 22.17
C VAL A 62 -18.72 -25.87 21.76
N GLU A 63 -18.98 -25.88 20.46
CA GLU A 63 -20.26 -26.27 19.87
C GLU A 63 -20.33 -27.78 19.65
N GLU A 64 -21.54 -28.33 19.67
CA GLU A 64 -21.79 -29.73 19.35
C GLU A 64 -21.30 -30.04 17.92
N GLY A 65 -20.55 -31.13 17.74
CA GLY A 65 -19.97 -31.52 16.46
C GLY A 65 -18.73 -30.75 16.01
N SER A 66 -18.27 -29.75 16.78
CA SER A 66 -16.97 -29.11 16.53
C SER A 66 -15.82 -30.10 16.71
N ALA A 67 -14.66 -29.81 16.10
CA ALA A 67 -13.46 -30.65 16.25
C ALA A 67 -13.11 -30.89 17.73
N TYR A 68 -13.21 -29.85 18.57
CA TYR A 68 -12.98 -29.97 20.01
C TYR A 68 -14.00 -30.87 20.72
N ALA A 69 -15.28 -30.81 20.34
CA ALA A 69 -16.29 -31.70 20.91
C ALA A 69 -16.06 -33.15 20.52
N VAL A 70 -15.67 -33.41 19.26
CA VAL A 70 -15.30 -34.74 18.77
C VAL A 70 -14.07 -35.28 19.52
N ASP A 71 -13.11 -34.42 19.82
CA ASP A 71 -11.91 -34.76 20.57
C ASP A 71 -12.13 -34.82 22.11
N GLY A 72 -13.37 -34.72 22.56
CA GLY A 72 -13.77 -34.97 23.96
C GLY A 72 -13.78 -33.73 24.87
N VAL A 73 -13.64 -32.52 24.33
CA VAL A 73 -13.85 -31.29 25.10
C VAL A 73 -15.36 -31.09 25.30
N ALA A 74 -15.78 -30.82 26.53
CA ALA A 74 -17.21 -30.70 26.85
C ALA A 74 -17.87 -29.55 26.07
N VAL A 75 -19.01 -29.83 25.44
CA VAL A 75 -19.87 -28.82 24.80
C VAL A 75 -20.23 -27.75 25.82
N GLY A 76 -20.17 -26.48 25.42
CA GLY A 76 -20.37 -25.34 26.34
C GLY A 76 -19.08 -24.84 27.00
N THR A 77 -17.95 -25.53 26.87
CA THR A 77 -16.66 -25.06 27.39
C THR A 77 -16.29 -23.72 26.74
N LYS A 78 -16.03 -22.71 27.57
CA LYS A 78 -15.54 -21.40 27.13
C LYS A 78 -14.05 -21.44 26.86
N TYR A 79 -13.62 -20.84 25.77
CA TYR A 79 -12.21 -20.69 25.45
C TYR A 79 -11.96 -19.44 24.60
N ASP A 80 -10.72 -18.97 24.65
CA ASP A 80 -10.22 -17.95 23.73
C ASP A 80 -9.39 -18.63 22.64
N TYR A 81 -9.62 -18.25 21.40
CA TYR A 81 -8.76 -18.65 20.29
C TYR A 81 -7.67 -17.61 20.13
N LEU A 82 -6.42 -17.98 20.40
CA LEU A 82 -5.30 -17.04 20.53
C LEU A 82 -4.82 -16.52 19.18
N THR A 83 -4.11 -15.39 19.18
CA THR A 83 -3.52 -14.83 17.96
C THR A 83 -2.43 -15.76 17.41
N HIS A 84 -2.45 -16.04 16.11
CA HIS A 84 -1.42 -16.84 15.43
C HIS A 84 -1.34 -16.46 13.95
N ILE A 85 -0.39 -17.07 13.24
CA ILE A 85 -0.22 -16.90 11.79
C ILE A 85 -0.67 -18.21 11.14
N ASP A 86 -1.50 -18.10 10.11
CA ASP A 86 -1.84 -19.22 9.25
C ASP A 86 -1.14 -19.08 7.91
N LEU A 87 -0.80 -20.22 7.32
CA LEU A 87 -0.41 -20.38 5.92
C LEU A 87 -1.63 -20.86 5.14
N CYS A 88 -2.02 -20.10 4.11
CA CYS A 88 -2.83 -20.61 3.02
C CYS A 88 -1.92 -21.44 2.11
N ASN A 89 -2.21 -22.73 1.96
CA ASN A 89 -1.46 -23.62 1.09
C ASN A 89 -1.90 -23.48 -0.39
N GLU A 90 -1.23 -24.21 -1.28
CA GLU A 90 -1.46 -24.17 -2.73
C GLU A 90 -2.87 -24.62 -3.17
N HIS A 91 -3.62 -25.24 -2.26
CA HIS A 91 -5.01 -25.66 -2.47
C HIS A 91 -6.03 -24.70 -1.85
N GLY A 92 -5.59 -23.56 -1.30
CA GLY A 92 -6.48 -22.60 -0.65
C GLY A 92 -6.89 -22.96 0.78
N ASN A 93 -6.27 -23.97 1.40
CA ASN A 93 -6.58 -24.39 2.76
C ASN A 93 -5.62 -23.75 3.77
N PHE A 94 -6.12 -23.46 4.96
CA PHE A 94 -5.34 -22.82 6.03
C PHE A 94 -4.78 -23.85 6.99
N VAL A 95 -3.53 -23.63 7.40
CA VAL A 95 -2.87 -24.40 8.46
C VAL A 95 -2.10 -23.45 9.39
N PRO A 96 -2.05 -23.72 10.70
CA PRO A 96 -1.19 -22.98 11.61
C PRO A 96 0.26 -23.01 11.12
N TRP A 97 0.89 -21.85 11.06
CA TRP A 97 2.23 -21.69 10.53
C TRP A 97 3.20 -21.20 11.60
N GLN A 98 4.40 -21.77 11.56
CA GLN A 98 5.53 -21.34 12.37
C GLN A 98 6.73 -21.06 11.46
N PRO A 99 7.42 -19.92 11.63
CA PRO A 99 8.58 -19.61 10.81
C PRO A 99 9.72 -20.60 11.09
N THR A 100 10.34 -21.10 10.03
CA THR A 100 11.63 -21.78 10.14
C THR A 100 12.76 -20.77 10.35
N GLN A 101 13.97 -21.25 10.66
CA GLN A 101 15.14 -20.37 10.70
C GLN A 101 15.42 -19.73 9.33
N GLU A 102 15.17 -20.46 8.24
CA GLU A 102 15.33 -19.93 6.88
C GLU A 102 14.34 -18.78 6.62
N ASP A 103 13.07 -18.96 6.99
CA ASP A 103 12.03 -17.94 6.84
C ASP A 103 12.36 -16.65 7.60
N MET A 104 12.89 -16.77 8.82
CA MET A 104 13.30 -15.61 9.63
C MET A 104 14.48 -14.85 9.04
N MET A 105 15.36 -15.54 8.31
CA MET A 105 16.56 -14.96 7.69
C MET A 105 16.35 -14.55 6.24
N ALA A 106 15.18 -14.86 5.66
CA ALA A 106 14.86 -14.55 4.28
C ALA A 106 14.62 -13.03 4.07
N CYS A 107 15.00 -12.56 2.89
CA CYS A 107 14.88 -11.17 2.44
C CYS A 107 13.98 -11.03 1.20
N ASP A 108 13.18 -12.05 0.90
CA ASP A 108 12.33 -12.14 -0.27
C ASP A 108 10.82 -12.11 0.07
N TRP A 109 10.48 -11.48 1.19
CA TRP A 109 9.08 -11.29 1.61
C TRP A 109 8.41 -10.14 0.85
N GLU A 110 7.19 -10.37 0.42
CA GLU A 110 6.41 -9.47 -0.43
C GLU A 110 4.96 -9.38 0.08
N LEU A 111 4.25 -8.31 -0.27
CA LEU A 111 2.80 -8.27 -0.09
C LEU A 111 2.13 -9.23 -1.08
N ASN A 112 1.21 -10.07 -0.59
CA ASN A 112 0.32 -10.84 -1.45
C ASN A 112 -0.87 -9.96 -1.82
N ILE A 113 -0.73 -9.23 -2.93
CA ILE A 113 -1.78 -8.36 -3.46
C ILE A 113 -2.73 -9.24 -4.26
N ASP A 114 -3.88 -9.50 -3.68
CA ASP A 114 -5.00 -10.12 -4.39
C ASP A 114 -5.73 -9.05 -5.20
N ILE A 115 -5.52 -9.10 -6.51
CA ILE A 115 -6.07 -8.14 -7.47
C ILE A 115 -7.61 -8.28 -7.57
N SER A 116 -8.19 -9.35 -7.01
CA SER A 116 -9.65 -9.60 -7.02
C SER A 116 -10.41 -8.96 -5.85
N VAL A 117 -9.70 -8.56 -4.79
CA VAL A 117 -10.27 -7.76 -3.70
C VAL A 117 -10.02 -6.30 -4.08
N PRO A 118 -11.02 -5.39 -4.00
CA PRO A 118 -10.80 -3.96 -4.24
C PRO A 118 -9.93 -3.41 -3.11
N TYR A 119 -8.61 -3.61 -3.25
CA TYR A 119 -7.64 -2.83 -2.52
C TYR A 119 -7.66 -1.44 -3.13
N GLU A 120 -7.99 -0.45 -2.31
CA GLU A 120 -7.67 0.94 -2.62
C GLU A 120 -6.15 1.04 -2.70
N TYR A 121 -5.63 1.20 -3.92
CA TYR A 121 -4.20 1.36 -4.15
C TYR A 121 -3.82 2.76 -3.71
N MET A 122 -3.23 2.85 -2.54
CA MET A 122 -2.97 4.06 -1.79
C MET A 122 -1.48 4.40 -1.82
N LEU A 123 -1.21 5.62 -2.26
CA LEU A 123 0.07 6.29 -2.15
C LEU A 123 -0.13 7.60 -1.39
N VAL A 124 0.53 7.74 -0.25
CA VAL A 124 0.49 8.93 0.59
C VAL A 124 1.88 9.54 0.64
N PHE A 125 1.98 10.81 0.32
CA PHE A 125 3.23 11.55 0.40
C PHE A 125 2.99 13.01 0.79
N ASP A 126 4.01 13.60 1.42
CA ASP A 126 4.09 15.03 1.61
C ASP A 126 4.89 15.63 0.44
N ALA A 127 4.41 16.74 -0.11
CA ALA A 127 5.14 17.53 -1.08
C ALA A 127 5.14 19.00 -0.66
N THR A 128 6.28 19.67 -0.83
CA THR A 128 6.44 21.11 -0.60
C THR A 128 6.82 21.73 -1.93
N PRO A 129 5.81 22.14 -2.73
CA PRO A 129 6.00 22.52 -4.12
C PRO A 129 6.88 23.76 -4.26
N TYR A 130 7.61 23.83 -5.36
CA TYR A 130 8.33 25.02 -5.79
C TYR A 130 8.18 25.20 -7.31
N GLU A 131 8.55 26.38 -7.83
CA GLU A 131 8.57 26.62 -9.28
C GLU A 131 9.76 25.85 -9.89
N ILE A 132 9.47 24.78 -10.65
CA ILE A 132 10.47 23.91 -11.25
C ILE A 132 11.03 24.55 -12.52
N SER A 133 10.14 25.09 -13.34
CA SER A 133 10.53 25.78 -14.56
C SER A 133 9.53 26.86 -14.94
N LYS A 134 10.06 27.91 -15.57
CA LYS A 134 9.28 29.02 -16.09
C LYS A 134 9.86 29.46 -17.42
N LYS A 135 9.23 29.00 -18.50
CA LYS A 135 9.46 29.44 -19.88
C LYS A 135 8.19 30.09 -20.40
N GLU A 136 8.30 30.83 -21.50
CA GLU A 136 7.15 31.55 -22.09
C GLU A 136 6.00 30.61 -22.44
N SER A 137 6.31 29.44 -23.02
CA SER A 137 5.32 28.44 -23.45
C SER A 137 5.09 27.26 -22.48
N TYR A 138 5.79 27.25 -21.33
CA TYR A 138 5.79 26.11 -20.41
C TYR A 138 6.12 26.54 -18.98
N LYS A 139 5.23 26.23 -18.04
CA LYS A 139 5.46 26.44 -16.61
C LYS A 139 5.19 25.17 -15.84
N GLU A 140 5.97 24.94 -14.79
CA GLU A 140 5.89 23.72 -14.01
C GLU A 140 6.09 24.00 -12.53
N TRP A 141 5.19 23.46 -11.71
CA TRP A 141 5.26 23.51 -10.25
C TRP A 141 5.14 22.11 -9.69
N GLY A 142 5.84 21.85 -8.60
CA GLY A 142 5.75 20.57 -7.95
C GLY A 142 6.97 20.28 -7.11
N ASP A 143 7.23 18.99 -6.89
CA ASP A 143 8.30 18.53 -6.03
C ASP A 143 8.86 17.19 -6.52
N HIS A 144 10.06 16.86 -6.08
CA HIS A 144 10.78 15.65 -6.48
C HIS A 144 11.47 15.02 -5.29
N SER A 145 11.71 13.70 -5.37
CA SER A 145 12.25 12.91 -4.25
C SER A 145 13.62 13.38 -3.76
N ASN A 146 14.43 14.00 -4.62
CA ASN A 146 15.75 14.54 -4.21
C ASN A 146 15.68 15.89 -3.49
N LYS A 147 14.48 16.42 -3.21
CA LYS A 147 14.29 17.65 -2.42
C LYS A 147 13.37 17.48 -1.23
N ASN A 148 12.07 17.73 -1.39
CA ASN A 148 11.14 17.86 -0.27
C ASN A 148 10.01 16.84 -0.30
N LEU A 149 9.98 16.00 -1.34
CA LEU A 149 8.94 14.99 -1.50
C LEU A 149 9.26 13.78 -0.62
N VAL A 150 8.35 13.47 0.31
CA VAL A 150 8.52 12.44 1.33
C VAL A 150 7.37 11.44 1.24
N THR A 151 7.68 10.20 0.89
CA THR A 151 6.68 9.12 0.89
C THR A 151 6.35 8.71 2.33
N ILE A 152 5.06 8.73 2.68
CA ILE A 152 4.53 8.39 4.01
C ILE A 152 3.99 6.95 4.02
N GLU A 153 3.17 6.62 3.02
CA GLU A 153 2.61 5.29 2.87
C GLU A 153 2.57 4.92 1.39
N ASN A 154 2.86 3.68 1.08
CA ASN A 154 2.83 3.19 -0.28
C ASN A 154 2.46 1.70 -0.27
N ASN A 155 1.31 1.37 -0.84
CA ASN A 155 0.90 -0.02 -1.06
C ASN A 155 0.93 -0.42 -2.56
N ILE A 156 1.47 0.46 -3.42
CA ILE A 156 1.56 0.27 -4.87
C ILE A 156 2.82 -0.49 -5.26
N SER A 157 3.87 -0.49 -4.44
CA SER A 157 5.04 -1.34 -4.67
C SER A 157 5.77 -1.73 -3.38
N ASN A 158 6.55 -2.81 -3.45
CA ASN A 158 7.32 -3.37 -2.33
C ASN A 158 8.70 -2.68 -2.18
N GLY A 159 8.83 -1.36 -2.40
CA GLY A 159 10.11 -0.63 -2.36
C GLY A 159 10.05 0.72 -1.65
N ASN A 160 11.22 1.19 -1.18
CA ASN A 160 11.38 2.44 -0.39
C ASN A 160 11.14 3.73 -1.19
N GLU A 161 11.06 3.67 -2.52
CA GLU A 161 10.86 4.84 -3.37
C GLU A 161 9.82 4.51 -4.43
N THR A 162 8.59 5.02 -4.30
CA THR A 162 7.61 4.92 -5.38
C THR A 162 7.33 6.20 -6.09
N VAL A 163 7.41 7.36 -5.45
CA VAL A 163 7.13 8.62 -6.11
C VAL A 163 8.43 9.41 -6.25
N SER A 164 8.86 9.58 -7.50
CA SER A 164 10.06 10.34 -7.87
C SER A 164 9.73 11.79 -8.17
N GLY A 165 8.46 12.10 -8.42
CA GLY A 165 8.00 13.45 -8.69
C GLY A 165 6.49 13.61 -8.72
N PHE A 166 6.05 14.83 -8.44
CA PHE A 166 4.65 15.19 -8.52
C PHE A 166 4.51 16.63 -9.01
N TYR A 167 3.90 16.82 -10.19
CA TYR A 167 4.01 18.07 -10.94
C TYR A 167 2.69 18.50 -11.55
N TRP A 168 2.46 19.81 -11.55
CA TRP A 168 1.50 20.48 -12.42
C TRP A 168 2.24 21.16 -13.56
N LYS A 169 1.86 20.83 -14.80
CA LYS A 169 2.43 21.39 -16.01
C LYS A 169 1.40 22.24 -16.72
N GLU A 170 1.73 23.51 -16.93
CA GLU A 170 1.00 24.39 -17.83
C GLU A 170 1.76 24.47 -19.15
N SER A 171 1.25 23.77 -20.17
CA SER A 171 1.76 23.86 -21.53
C SER A 171 0.77 24.55 -22.45
N GLU A 172 1.27 25.39 -23.36
CA GLU A 172 0.52 25.91 -24.50
C GLU A 172 0.38 24.88 -25.65
N ASP A 173 1.01 23.70 -25.50
CA ASP A 173 0.86 22.59 -26.44
C ASP A 173 -0.60 22.12 -26.49
N LEU A 174 -1.21 22.23 -27.67
CA LEU A 174 -2.60 21.83 -27.94
C LEU A 174 -2.83 20.32 -27.74
N ILE A 175 -1.78 19.50 -27.80
CA ILE A 175 -1.87 18.03 -27.71
C ILE A 175 -2.04 17.60 -26.26
N PHE A 176 -1.18 18.07 -25.35
CA PHE A 176 -1.21 17.65 -23.95
C PHE A 176 -1.99 18.65 -23.08
N GLY A 177 -1.88 19.96 -23.34
CA GLY A 177 -2.47 21.01 -22.51
C GLY A 177 -1.93 20.99 -21.09
N HIS A 178 -2.77 21.35 -20.12
CA HIS A 178 -2.39 21.33 -18.71
C HIS A 178 -2.59 19.94 -18.11
N THR A 179 -1.58 19.43 -17.40
CA THR A 179 -1.59 18.07 -16.85
C THR A 179 -1.05 18.03 -15.42
N LEU A 180 -1.61 17.11 -14.64
CA LEU A 180 -1.03 16.66 -13.39
C LEU A 180 -0.27 15.36 -13.64
N ASP A 181 1.02 15.34 -13.31
CA ASP A 181 1.92 14.22 -13.54
C ASP A 181 2.33 13.63 -12.18
N ILE A 182 2.17 12.31 -12.03
CA ILE A 182 2.69 11.56 -10.88
C ILE A 182 3.81 10.67 -11.40
N ASN A 183 5.06 11.04 -11.16
CA ASN A 183 6.19 10.21 -11.55
C ASN A 183 6.46 9.18 -10.48
N LEU A 184 6.39 7.92 -10.90
CA LEU A 184 6.70 6.76 -10.11
C LEU A 184 8.11 6.25 -10.42
N THR A 185 8.77 5.63 -9.44
CA THR A 185 10.08 5.01 -9.64
C THR A 185 9.96 3.83 -10.60
N GLU A 186 10.64 3.92 -11.75
CA GLU A 186 10.62 2.88 -12.76
C GLU A 186 11.52 1.70 -12.34
N LEU A 187 10.89 0.60 -11.94
CA LEU A 187 11.57 -0.68 -11.77
C LEU A 187 10.91 -1.70 -12.71
N SER A 188 11.71 -2.29 -13.59
CA SER A 188 11.23 -3.20 -14.65
C SER A 188 10.40 -4.37 -14.12
N ILE A 189 10.68 -4.83 -12.90
CA ILE A 189 9.95 -5.90 -12.19
C ILE A 189 8.49 -5.52 -11.86
N TYR A 190 8.14 -4.24 -11.84
CA TYR A 190 6.80 -3.76 -11.48
C TYR A 190 5.99 -3.25 -12.69
N LYS A 191 6.47 -3.42 -13.92
CA LYS A 191 5.80 -2.87 -15.11
C LYS A 191 4.32 -3.26 -15.20
N ASP A 192 4.01 -4.54 -15.14
CA ASP A 192 2.64 -5.03 -15.30
C ASP A 192 1.75 -4.60 -14.14
N HIS A 193 2.30 -4.61 -12.92
CA HIS A 193 1.61 -4.15 -11.73
C HIS A 193 1.29 -2.65 -11.78
N LEU A 194 2.29 -1.80 -12.02
CA LEU A 194 2.10 -0.35 -12.16
C LEU A 194 1.18 0.00 -13.32
N THR A 195 1.25 -0.74 -14.43
CA THR A 195 0.31 -0.58 -15.55
C THR A 195 -1.12 -0.89 -15.11
N SER A 196 -1.33 -1.99 -14.39
CA SER A 196 -2.65 -2.36 -13.85
C SER A 196 -3.20 -1.28 -12.91
N VAL A 197 -2.37 -0.79 -11.98
CA VAL A 197 -2.77 0.25 -11.01
C VAL A 197 -3.08 1.57 -11.71
N THR A 198 -2.16 2.08 -12.51
CA THR A 198 -2.30 3.43 -13.11
C THR A 198 -3.37 3.51 -14.20
N ASN A 199 -3.86 2.38 -14.73
CA ASN A 199 -5.01 2.34 -15.64
C ASN A 199 -6.36 2.52 -14.93
N LYS A 200 -6.41 2.32 -13.61
CA LYS A 200 -7.61 2.56 -12.79
C LYS A 200 -7.91 4.05 -12.66
N LYS A 201 -9.09 4.39 -12.13
CA LYS A 201 -9.45 5.78 -11.82
C LYS A 201 -8.67 6.26 -10.62
N LEU A 202 -8.21 7.50 -10.65
CA LEU A 202 -7.54 8.14 -9.52
C LEU A 202 -8.49 9.11 -8.81
N THR A 203 -8.55 8.99 -7.49
CA THR A 203 -9.05 10.02 -6.59
C THR A 203 -7.90 10.49 -5.69
N ILE A 204 -7.66 11.80 -5.60
CA ILE A 204 -6.69 12.38 -4.67
C ILE A 204 -7.45 13.06 -3.53
N THR A 205 -7.02 12.86 -2.28
CA THR A 205 -7.53 13.62 -1.13
C THR A 205 -6.44 14.53 -0.57
N VAL A 206 -6.79 15.79 -0.27
CA VAL A 206 -5.92 16.77 0.40
C VAL A 206 -6.77 17.52 1.43
N ASP A 207 -6.33 17.61 2.68
CA ASP A 207 -7.06 18.28 3.78
C ASP A 207 -8.53 17.82 3.89
N GLY A 208 -8.79 16.53 3.63
CA GLY A 208 -10.12 15.92 3.65
C GLY A 208 -11.01 16.20 2.42
N VAL A 209 -10.55 17.03 1.48
CA VAL A 209 -11.24 17.31 0.22
C VAL A 209 -10.83 16.28 -0.83
N LYS A 210 -11.82 15.65 -1.48
CA LYS A 210 -11.60 14.65 -2.54
C LYS A 210 -11.68 15.28 -3.93
N TYR A 211 -10.72 14.95 -4.77
CA TYR A 211 -10.60 15.36 -6.17
C TYR A 211 -10.66 14.11 -7.05
N HIS A 212 -11.71 13.97 -7.84
CA HIS A 212 -11.95 12.79 -8.69
C HIS A 212 -11.34 13.01 -10.08
N LEU A 213 -10.09 12.57 -10.27
CA LEU A 213 -9.32 12.85 -11.48
C LEU A 213 -9.74 11.96 -12.66
N GLY A 214 -10.23 10.75 -12.38
CA GLY A 214 -10.63 9.79 -13.39
C GLY A 214 -9.44 9.00 -13.94
N HIS A 215 -9.49 8.61 -15.21
CA HIS A 215 -8.41 7.83 -15.83
C HIS A 215 -7.25 8.72 -16.27
N ARG A 216 -6.05 8.15 -16.26
CA ARG A 216 -4.89 8.78 -16.88
C ARG A 216 -5.09 8.95 -18.39
N ILE A 217 -4.36 9.89 -18.98
CA ILE A 217 -4.21 10.05 -20.42
C ILE A 217 -3.65 8.74 -20.99
N LYS A 218 -4.27 8.21 -22.05
CA LYS A 218 -3.96 6.89 -22.60
C LYS A 218 -2.52 6.79 -23.12
N GLU A 219 -2.00 7.90 -23.62
CA GLU A 219 -0.66 8.06 -24.18
C GLU A 219 0.42 8.22 -23.10
N SER A 220 0.03 8.47 -21.84
CA SER A 220 0.98 8.60 -20.73
C SER A 220 1.64 7.27 -20.39
N VAL A 221 2.87 7.33 -19.92
CA VAL A 221 3.64 6.13 -19.56
C VAL A 221 3.19 5.62 -18.19
N TYR A 222 3.23 4.29 -17.97
CA TYR A 222 2.68 3.67 -16.75
C TYR A 222 3.38 4.10 -15.46
N TYR A 223 4.66 4.49 -15.52
CA TYR A 223 5.40 5.05 -14.39
C TYR A 223 5.37 6.58 -14.35
N SER A 224 4.69 7.23 -15.28
CA SER A 224 4.47 8.69 -15.29
C SER A 224 3.04 8.97 -15.78
N PRO A 225 2.01 8.45 -15.08
CA PRO A 225 0.64 8.72 -15.44
C PRO A 225 0.33 10.21 -15.37
N GLN A 226 -0.34 10.69 -16.41
CA GLN A 226 -0.77 12.08 -16.54
C GLN A 226 -2.28 12.17 -16.45
N TYR A 227 -2.80 13.18 -15.76
CA TYR A 227 -4.24 13.38 -15.58
C TYR A 227 -4.64 14.77 -16.08
N LYS A 228 -5.78 14.82 -16.75
CA LYS A 228 -6.36 16.04 -17.32
C LYS A 228 -7.84 16.09 -17.02
N SER A 229 -8.21 16.93 -16.06
CA SER A 229 -9.58 17.21 -15.66
C SER A 229 -9.65 18.53 -14.90
N SER A 230 -10.86 19.08 -14.74
CA SER A 230 -11.07 20.25 -13.88
C SER A 230 -10.66 20.00 -12.43
N GLU A 231 -10.72 18.75 -11.96
CA GLU A 231 -10.24 18.39 -10.61
C GLU A 231 -8.72 18.36 -10.54
N ALA A 232 -8.03 17.95 -11.61
CA ALA A 232 -6.57 18.04 -11.71
C ALA A 232 -6.09 19.50 -11.69
N GLU A 233 -6.81 20.41 -12.34
CA GLU A 233 -6.51 21.86 -12.31
C GLU A 233 -6.56 22.44 -10.89
N LYS A 234 -7.55 22.05 -10.08
CA LYS A 234 -7.63 22.46 -8.67
C LYS A 234 -6.42 21.99 -7.86
N ILE A 235 -5.91 20.79 -8.13
CA ILE A 235 -4.66 20.32 -7.52
C ILE A 235 -3.47 21.12 -8.04
N GLY A 236 -3.46 21.48 -9.32
CA GLY A 236 -2.49 22.41 -9.90
C GLY A 236 -2.42 23.73 -9.14
N ASP A 237 -3.57 24.28 -8.75
CA ASP A 237 -3.65 25.50 -7.94
C ASP A 237 -3.11 25.32 -6.50
N LEU A 238 -3.15 24.10 -5.96
CA LEU A 238 -2.43 23.77 -4.72
C LEU A 238 -0.92 23.75 -4.95
N LEU A 239 -0.46 23.13 -6.04
CA LEU A 239 0.97 23.05 -6.37
C LEU A 239 1.60 24.42 -6.68
N LYS A 240 0.80 25.40 -7.10
CA LYS A 240 1.23 26.80 -7.26
C LYS A 240 1.41 27.54 -5.93
N GLN A 241 0.89 27.02 -4.81
CA GLN A 241 1.15 27.56 -3.47
C GLN A 241 2.52 27.10 -2.99
N ILE A 242 3.56 27.71 -3.56
CA ILE A 242 4.96 27.36 -3.27
C ILE A 242 5.28 27.47 -1.77
N ASP A 243 6.24 26.68 -1.31
CA ASP A 243 6.75 26.61 0.08
C ASP A 243 5.72 26.15 1.13
N LYS A 244 4.48 25.83 0.71
CA LYS A 244 3.48 25.21 1.57
C LYS A 244 3.52 23.69 1.40
N THR A 245 3.69 22.97 2.50
CA THR A 245 3.63 21.51 2.50
C THR A 245 2.18 21.04 2.49
N PHE A 246 1.88 20.08 1.62
CA PHE A 246 0.59 19.40 1.54
C PHE A 246 0.80 17.89 1.63
N ARG A 247 -0.17 17.21 2.24
CA ARG A 247 -0.26 15.75 2.22
C ARG A 247 -1.25 15.31 1.17
N PHE A 248 -0.79 14.50 0.22
CA PHE A 248 -1.60 13.94 -0.84
C PHE A 248 -1.89 12.47 -0.56
N TYR A 249 -3.16 12.10 -0.61
CA TYR A 249 -3.62 10.72 -0.53
C TYR A 249 -4.13 10.30 -1.89
N CYS A 250 -3.28 9.67 -2.69
CA CYS A 250 -3.61 9.17 -4.03
C CYS A 250 -4.20 7.77 -3.92
N ASN A 251 -5.43 7.59 -4.38
CA ASN A 251 -6.13 6.31 -4.39
C ASN A 251 -6.54 5.90 -5.80
N TRP A 252 -5.96 4.82 -6.32
CA TRP A 252 -6.40 4.19 -7.56
C TRP A 252 -7.45 3.11 -7.30
N HIS A 253 -8.58 3.20 -7.99
CA HIS A 253 -9.74 2.32 -7.82
C HIS A 253 -10.50 2.09 -9.14
N ASP A 254 -11.30 1.03 -9.19
CA ASP A 254 -12.14 0.71 -10.36
C ASP A 254 -13.32 1.71 -10.55
#